data_AF-A0A7J8Z6W7-F1
#
_entry.id   AF-A0A7J8Z6W7-F1
#
_cell.length_a   1.000
_cell.length_b   1.000
_cell.length_c   1.000
_cell.angle_alpha   90.00
_cell.angle_beta   90.00
_cell.angle_gamma   90.00
#
_symmetry.space_group_name_H-M   'P 1'
#
loop_
_entity.id
_entity.type
_entity.pdbx_description
1 polymer ?
#
loop_
_entity_poly.entity_id
_entity_poly.type
_entity_poly.pdbx_seq_one_letter_code
_entity_poly.pdbx_strand_id
1 'polypeptide(L)' 'MTILPIVETQWGDVSVYIPTNLVSMIDGQIFLSANLFNARIKPAINVEISVSRVRFAA' A
#
# COMPACT_ATOMS: atom_id res chain seq x y z
N MET A 1 -4.88 -20.01 -1.47
CA MET A 1 -5.69 -18.98 -2.15
C MET A 1 -5.07 -17.64 -1.79
N THR A 2 -4.77 -16.78 -2.78
CA THR A 2 -4.06 -15.51 -2.56
C THR A 2 -4.96 -14.37 -3.02
N ILE A 3 -5.06 -13.30 -2.23
CA ILE A 3 -5.92 -12.14 -2.50
C ILE A 3 -5.05 -10.89 -2.55
N LEU A 4 -5.26 -10.05 -3.57
CA LEU A 4 -4.59 -8.77 -3.76
C LEU A 4 -5.65 -7.66 -3.82
N PRO A 5 -6.08 -7.12 -2.67
CA PRO A 5 -7.09 -6.08 -2.64
C PRO A 5 -6.48 -4.73 -3.06
N ILE A 6 -7.26 -3.93 -3.78
CA ILE A 6 -6.88 -2.58 -4.21
C ILE A 6 -7.83 -1.59 -3.54
N VAL A 7 -7.28 -0.53 -2.95
CA VAL A 7 -8.04 0.56 -2.34
C VAL A 7 -7.54 1.89 -2.88
N GLU A 8 -8.46 2.78 -3.21
CA GLU A 8 -8.15 4.16 -3.57
C GLU A 8 -8.08 5.01 -2.30
N THR A 9 -7.00 5.77 -2.15
CA THR A 9 -6.85 6.73 -1.05
C THR A 9 -7.15 8.13 -1.58
N GLN A 10 -7.93 8.89 -0.81
CA GLN A 10 -8.17 10.29 -1.14
C GLN A 10 -6.98 11.11 -0.66
N TRP A 11 -6.31 11.82 -1.57
CA TRP A 11 -5.11 12.63 -1.28
C TRP A 11 -3.95 11.87 -0.60
N GLY A 12 -3.91 10.54 -0.72
CA GLY A 12 -2.90 9.72 -0.04
C GLY A 12 -3.17 9.51 1.45
N ASP A 13 -4.37 9.82 1.94
CA ASP A 13 -4.76 9.57 3.33
C ASP A 13 -5.08 8.09 3.56
N VAL A 14 -4.24 7.43 4.36
CA VAL A 14 -4.38 6.02 4.77
C VAL A 14 -5.13 5.85 6.08
N SER A 15 -5.49 6.93 6.77
CA SER A 15 -6.15 6.94 8.07
C SER A 15 -7.67 6.99 8.00
N VAL A 16 -8.24 7.06 6.79
CA VAL A 16 -9.70 6.95 6.58
C VAL A 16 -10.19 5.55 6.97
N TYR A 17 -11.47 5.42 7.35
CA TYR A 17 -12.06 4.18 7.86
C TYR A 17 -11.84 2.96 6.96
N ILE A 18 -12.08 3.09 5.64
CA ILE A 18 -11.92 1.98 4.69
C ILE A 18 -10.46 1.51 4.58
N PRO A 19 -9.47 2.37 4.25
CA PRO A 19 -8.07 1.94 4.19
C PRO A 19 -7.54 1.44 5.53
N THR A 20 -7.93 2.05 6.66
CA THR A 20 -7.51 1.59 8.00
C THR A 20 -7.95 0.16 8.28
N ASN A 21 -9.23 -0.16 8.01
CA ASN A 21 -9.75 -1.51 8.21
C ASN A 21 -9.08 -2.50 7.28
N LEU A 22 -8.86 -2.12 6.01
CA LEU A 22 -8.22 -2.99 5.04
C LEU A 22 -6.78 -3.33 5.44
N VAL A 23 -6.00 -2.34 5.87
CA VAL A 23 -4.63 -2.50 6.39
C VAL A 23 -4.59 -3.41 7.63
N SER A 24 -5.65 -3.39 8.46
CA SER A 24 -5.73 -4.26 9.63
C SER A 24 -5.98 -5.74 9.29
N MET A 25 -6.59 -6.03 8.14
CA MET A 25 -7.00 -7.38 7.72
C MET A 25 -5.97 -8.09 6.83
N ILE A 26 -5.01 -7.35 6.26
CA ILE A 26 -4.02 -7.89 5.31
C ILE A 26 -2.63 -8.07 5.94
N ASP A 27 -1.86 -8.98 5.36
CA ASP A 27 -0.50 -9.28 5.79
C ASP A 27 0.55 -8.29 5.28
N GLY A 28 0.15 -7.27 4.52
CA GLY A 28 1.07 -6.26 3.99
C GLY A 28 0.42 -5.42 2.91
N GLN A 29 1.04 -4.27 2.61
CA GLN A 29 0.54 -3.31 1.64
C GLN A 29 1.66 -2.73 0.80
N ILE A 30 1.32 -2.38 -0.44
CA ILE A 30 2.17 -1.60 -1.35
C ILE A 30 1.47 -0.26 -1.55
N PHE A 31 2.09 0.83 -1.10
CA PHE A 31 1.55 2.17 -1.25
C PHE A 31 2.15 2.86 -2.48
N LEU A 32 1.30 3.31 -3.40
CA LEU A 32 1.70 4.03 -4.61
C LEU A 32 1.57 5.54 -4.38
N SER A 33 2.67 6.28 -4.52
CA SER A 33 2.70 7.74 -4.31
C SER A 33 2.60 8.50 -5.63
N ALA A 34 1.70 9.50 -5.67
CA ALA A 34 1.58 10.41 -6.81
C ALA A 34 2.87 11.20 -7.07
N ASN A 35 3.63 11.56 -6.02
CA ASN A 35 4.88 12.31 -6.15
C ASN A 35 5.94 11.50 -6.91
N LEU A 36 6.09 10.21 -6.58
CA LEU A 36 7.02 9.31 -7.27
C LEU A 36 6.61 9.08 -8.73
N PHE A 37 5.31 8.93 -8.97
CA PHE A 37 4.78 8.78 -10.32
C PHE A 37 5.06 10.03 -11.19
N ASN A 38 4.83 11.22 -10.62
CA ASN A 38 5.10 12.51 -11.27
C ASN A 38 6.60 12.74 -11.51
N ALA A 39 7.46 12.21 -10.64
CA ALA A 39 8.92 12.18 -10.82
C ALA A 39 9.41 11.14 -11.84
N ARG A 40 8.49 10.48 -12.56
CA ARG A 40 8.76 9.41 -13.55
C ARG A 40 9.39 8.15 -12.94
N ILE A 41 9.32 7.96 -11.62
CA ILE A 41 9.75 6.72 -10.97
C ILE A 41 8.57 5.74 -11.05
N LYS A 42 8.76 4.67 -11.84
CA LYS A 42 7.75 3.63 -12.06
C LYS A 42 8.37 2.25 -11.83
N PRO A 43 7.81 1.40 -10.94
CA PRO A 43 6.57 1.62 -10.18
C PRO A 43 6.75 2.63 -9.02
N ALA A 44 5.73 3.43 -8.78
CA ALA A 44 5.76 4.58 -7.85
C ALA A 44 5.60 4.16 -6.38
N ILE A 45 6.36 3.17 -5.93
CA ILE A 45 6.21 2.53 -4.61
C ILE A 45 6.88 3.38 -3.53
N ASN A 46 6.12 3.78 -2.51
CA ASN A 46 6.69 4.41 -1.32
C ASN A 46 7.17 3.33 -0.34
N VAL A 47 8.49 3.19 -0.20
CA VAL A 47 9.14 2.19 0.66
C VAL A 47 8.90 2.44 2.15
N GLU A 48 8.66 3.69 2.56
CA GLU A 48 8.48 4.04 3.97
C GLU A 48 7.13 3.58 4.52
N ILE A 49 6.10 3.57 3.67
CA ILE A 49 4.71 3.25 4.04
C ILE A 49 4.37 1.80 3.64
N SER A 50 5.07 1.23 2.65
CA SER A 50 4.85 -0.13 2.19
C SER A 50 5.51 -1.13 3.14
N VAL A 51 4.74 -2.11 3.63
CA VAL A 51 5.20 -3.09 4.61
C VAL A 51 4.74 -4.48 4.21
N SER A 52 5.61 -5.47 4.38
CA SER A 52 5.23 -6.88 4.40
C SER A 52 5.38 -7.42 5.82
N ARG A 53 4.30 -7.96 6.38
CA ARG A 53 4.29 -8.66 7.67
C ARG A 53 4.62 -10.15 7.49
N VAL A 54 4.55 -10.67 6.28
CA VAL A 54 5.18 -11.95 5.92
C VAL A 54 6.69 -11.72 5.87
N ARG A 55 7.38 -12.11 6.95
CA ARG A 55 8.83 -12.30 6.91
C ARG A 55 9.15 -13.52 6.06
N PHE A 56 10.30 -13.50 5.40
CA PHE A 56 10.91 -14.54 4.56
C PHE A 56 10.55 -15.97 5.05
N ALA A 57 9.41 -16.45 4.58
CA ALA A 57 8.87 -17.79 4.75
C ALA A 57 8.17 -18.06 3.42
N ALA A 58 9.01 -18.14 2.39
CA ALA A 58 8.66 -18.69 1.09
C ALA A 58 9.26 -20.09 1.02
#